data_AF-A0ABD5MKB1-F1
#
_entry.id   AF-A0ABD5MKB1-F1
#
_cell.length_a   1.000
_cell.length_b   1.000
_cell.length_c   1.000
_cell.angle_alpha   90.00
_cell.angle_beta   90.00
_cell.angle_gamma   90.00
#
_symmetry.space_group_name_H-M   'P 1'
#
loop_
_entity.id
_entity.type
_entity.pdbx_description
1 polymer ?
#
loop_
_entity_poly.entity_id
_entity_poly.type
_entity_poly.pdbx_seq_one_letter_code
_entity_poly.pdbx_strand_id
1 'polypeptide(L)' 'MSRQPVYNRVTRVAAETGLRGKITPNLFGHTSGTLIAARGATMPSIRHTLGHADLSSANDYLQYAGSQLDAEAEKLW' A
#
# COMPACT_ATOMS: atom_id res chain seq x y z
N MET A 1 20.83 5.00 -10.79
CA MET A 1 20.65 5.48 -9.41
C MET A 1 20.64 4.29 -8.47
N SER A 2 21.35 4.31 -7.34
CA SER A 2 21.27 3.24 -6.34
C SER A 2 20.01 3.41 -5.47
N ARG A 3 19.50 2.32 -4.87
CA ARG A 3 18.30 2.34 -4.01
C ARG A 3 18.57 2.95 -2.63
N GLN A 4 19.83 2.99 -2.21
CA GLN A 4 20.26 3.39 -0.86
C GLN A 4 19.92 4.85 -0.49
N PRO A 5 20.14 5.86 -1.35
CA PRO A 5 19.82 7.25 -1.01
C PRO A 5 18.32 7.48 -0.79
N VAL A 6 17.47 6.81 -1.57
CA VAL A 6 16.01 6.87 -1.42
C VAL A 6 15.60 6.22 -0.10
N TYR A 7 16.15 5.04 0.20
CA TYR A 7 15.91 4.36 1.47
C TYR A 7 16.27 5.25 2.66
N ASN A 8 17.48 5.81 2.69
CA ASN A 8 17.96 6.65 3.79
C ASN A 8 17.11 7.91 3.98
N ARG A 9 16.67 8.55 2.88
CA ARG A 9 15.79 9.73 2.96
C ARG A 9 14.44 9.38 3.55
N VAL A 10 13.82 8.29 3.10
CA VAL A 10 12.52 7.83 3.60
C VAL A 10 12.60 7.49 5.09
N THR A 11 13.59 6.70 5.50
CA THR A 11 13.71 6.28 6.90
C THR A 11 14.03 7.45 7.82
N ARG A 12 14.82 8.42 7.36
CA ARG A 12 15.13 9.64 8.12
C ARG A 12 13.86 10.46 8.39
N VAL A 13 13.08 10.77 7.35
CA VAL A 13 11.83 11.52 7.50
C VAL A 13 10.84 10.76 8.37
N ALA A 14 10.71 9.44 8.19
CA ALA A 14 9.81 8.63 9.00
C ALA A 14 10.13 8.68 10.50
N ALA A 15 11.41 8.76 10.88
CA ALA A 15 11.83 8.88 12.28
C ALA A 15 11.43 10.22 12.92
N GLU A 16 11.14 11.24 12.11
CA GLU A 16 10.66 12.56 12.54
C GLU A 16 9.13 12.59 12.67
N THR A 17 8.44 11.47 12.47
CA THR A 17 6.97 11.36 12.53
C THR A 17 6.49 10.49 13.70
N GLY A 18 5.20 10.57 14.02
CA GLY A 18 4.54 9.65 14.96
C GLY A 18 4.17 8.28 14.36
N LEU A 19 4.66 7.93 13.15
CA LEU A 19 4.32 6.66 12.50
C LEU A 19 4.92 5.49 13.29
N ARG A 20 4.10 4.46 13.51
CA ARG A 20 4.50 3.23 14.20
C ARG A 20 4.95 2.17 13.19
N GLY A 21 5.94 1.38 13.58
CA GLY A 21 6.44 0.25 12.78
C GLY A 21 7.58 0.62 11.83
N LYS A 22 8.02 -0.36 11.02
CA LYS A 22 9.17 -0.22 10.12
C LYS A 22 8.76 0.46 8.82
N ILE A 23 8.99 1.77 8.71
CA ILE A 23 8.71 2.54 7.50
C ILE A 23 9.86 2.38 6.50
N THR A 24 9.55 1.95 5.29
CA THR A 24 10.51 1.77 4.19
C THR A 24 9.90 2.24 2.86
N PRO A 25 10.70 2.54 1.82
CA PRO A 25 10.16 2.93 0.51
C PRO A 25 9.15 1.94 -0.06
N ASN A 26 9.36 0.63 0.14
CA ASN A 26 8.47 -0.41 -0.35
C ASN A 26 7.09 -0.36 0.32
N LEU A 27 7.02 0.04 1.59
CA LEU A 27 5.77 0.19 2.33
C LEU A 27 4.83 1.21 1.68
N PHE A 28 5.36 2.28 1.08
CA PHE A 28 4.54 3.26 0.37
C PHE A 28 3.87 2.68 -0.88
N GLY A 29 4.54 1.75 -1.58
CA GLY A 29 3.93 1.01 -2.69
C GLY A 29 2.73 0.18 -2.23
N HIS A 30 2.89 -0.54 -1.12
CA HIS A 30 1.80 -1.30 -0.51
C HIS A 30 0.65 -0.42 -0.03
N THR A 31 0.97 0.71 0.61
CA THR A 31 -0.01 1.68 1.09
C THR A 31 -0.81 2.27 -0.07
N SER A 32 -0.12 2.67 -1.14
CA SER A 32 -0.75 3.20 -2.36
C SER A 32 -1.69 2.18 -3.01
N GLY A 33 -1.21 0.95 -3.22
CA GLY A 33 -2.02 -0.13 -3.79
C GLY A 33 -3.27 -0.43 -2.98
N THR A 34 -3.12 -0.51 -1.67
CA THR A 34 -4.24 -0.71 -0.73
C THR A 34 -5.27 0.42 -0.81
N LEU A 35 -4.81 1.69 -0.79
CA LEU A 35 -5.72 2.85 -0.85
C LEU A 35 -6.50 2.93 -2.16
N ILE A 36 -5.87 2.57 -3.27
CA ILE A 36 -6.51 2.58 -4.59
C ILE A 36 -7.49 1.40 -4.72
N ALA A 37 -7.15 0.23 -4.18
CA ALA A 37 -8.05 -0.93 -4.08
C ALA A 37 -9.29 -0.62 -3.23
N ALA A 38 -9.12 -0.01 -2.05
CA ALA A 38 -10.22 0.39 -1.16
C ALA A 38 -11.19 1.40 -1.81
N ARG A 39 -10.75 2.11 -2.85
CA ARG A 39 -11.58 3.02 -3.65
C ARG A 39 -12.24 2.36 -4.86
N GLY A 40 -12.20 1.03 -4.95
CA GLY A 40 -12.85 0.26 -6.00
C GLY A 40 -12.05 0.12 -7.29
N ALA A 41 -10.74 0.38 -7.27
CA ALA A 41 -9.91 0.15 -8.45
C ALA A 41 -9.78 -1.35 -8.76
N THR A 42 -9.77 -1.68 -10.04
CA THR A 42 -9.65 -3.06 -10.51
C THR A 42 -8.19 -3.54 -10.48
N MET A 43 -7.98 -4.86 -10.40
CA MET A 43 -6.65 -5.47 -10.44
C MET A 43 -5.79 -5.00 -11.62
N PRO A 44 -6.30 -4.92 -12.88
CA PRO A 44 -5.51 -4.43 -14.00
C PRO A 44 -5.11 -2.95 -13.86
N SER A 45 -5.99 -2.12 -13.30
CA SER A 45 -5.72 -0.70 -13.03
C SER A 45 -4.61 -0.55 -12.00
N ILE A 46 -4.71 -1.25 -10.86
CA ILE A 46 -3.69 -1.24 -9.80
C ILE A 46 -2.33 -1.69 -10.33
N ARG A 47 -2.31 -2.77 -11.14
CA ARG A 47 -1.09 -3.29 -11.76
C ARG A 47 -0.43 -2.25 -12.67
N HIS A 48 -1.22 -1.61 -13.53
CA HIS A 48 -0.72 -0.58 -14.43
C HIS A 48 -0.16 0.62 -13.66
N THR A 49 -0.87 1.08 -12.63
CA THR A 49 -0.45 2.22 -11.80
C THR A 49 0.84 1.95 -11.02
N LEU A 50 1.03 0.74 -10.49
CA LEU A 50 2.20 0.41 -9.67
C LEU A 50 3.37 -0.18 -10.47
N GLY A 51 3.18 -0.46 -11.77
CA GLY A 51 4.18 -1.10 -12.61
C GLY A 51 4.55 -2.52 -12.14
N HIS A 52 3.64 -3.20 -11.43
CA HIS A 52 3.88 -4.57 -10.97
C HIS A 52 3.90 -5.53 -12.18
N ALA A 53 4.99 -6.26 -12.35
CA ALA A 53 5.06 -7.33 -13.35
C ALA A 53 4.20 -8.54 -12.93
N ASP A 54 4.02 -8.76 -11.63
CA ASP A 54 3.32 -9.90 -11.03
C ASP A 54 1.93 -9.50 -10.46
N LEU A 55 0.95 -10.38 -10.63
CA LEU A 55 -0.45 -10.24 -10.20
C LEU A 55 -0.65 -10.50 -8.71
N SER A 56 0.28 -11.21 -8.06
CA SER A 56 0.17 -11.62 -6.65
C SER A 56 -0.09 -10.42 -5.71
N SER A 57 0.74 -9.38 -5.81
CA SER A 57 0.62 -8.19 -4.95
C SER A 57 -0.67 -7.38 -5.17
N ALA A 58 -1.19 -7.38 -6.41
CA ALA A 58 -2.43 -6.66 -6.72
C ALA A 58 -3.66 -7.38 -6.15
N ASN A 59 -3.64 -8.71 -6.15
CA ASN A 59 -4.67 -9.52 -5.51
C ASN A 59 -4.67 -9.33 -3.97
N ASP A 60 -3.49 -9.26 -3.34
CA ASP A 60 -3.38 -9.01 -1.90
C ASP A 60 -4.05 -7.69 -1.48
N TYR A 61 -3.89 -6.63 -2.27
CA TYR A 61 -4.54 -5.34 -1.99
C TYR A 61 -6.06 -5.42 -2.08
N LEU A 62 -6.59 -6.19 -3.04
CA LEU A 62 -8.05 -6.36 -3.19
C LEU A 62 -8.64 -7.16 -2.04
N GLN A 63 -7.99 -8.24 -1.62
CA GLN A 63 -8.43 -9.05 -0.49
C GLN A 63 -8.44 -8.24 0.81
N TYR A 64 -7.38 -7.47 1.05
CA TYR A 64 -7.31 -6.59 2.21
C TYR A 64 -8.33 -5.44 2.16
N ALA A 65 -8.58 -4.87 0.98
CA ALA A 65 -9.61 -3.85 0.82
C ALA A 65 -11.01 -4.40 1.11
N GLY A 66 -11.31 -5.62 0.65
CA GLY A 66 -12.57 -6.31 0.94
C GLY A 66 -12.78 -6.51 2.44
N SER A 67 -11.78 -7.07 3.14
CA SER A 67 -11.90 -7.31 4.59
C SER A 67 -12.06 -6.02 5.41
N GLN A 68 -11.45 -4.92 4.97
CA GLN A 68 -11.62 -3.61 5.62
C GLN A 68 -13.03 -3.05 5.44
N LEU A 69 -13.63 -3.22 4.26
CA LEU A 69 -15.01 -2.80 3.99
C LEU A 69 -16.00 -3.64 4.81
N ASP A 70 -15.78 -4.95 4.90
CA ASP A 70 -16.62 -5.84 5.71
C ASP A 70 -16.58 -5.44 7.19
N ALA A 71 -15.37 -5.19 7.72
CA ALA A 71 -15.18 -4.75 9.11
C ALA A 71 -15.74 -3.33 9.39
N GLU A 72 -15.84 -2.47 8.37
CA GLU A 72 -16.50 -1.16 8.50
C GLU A 72 -18.03 -1.31 8.47
N ALA A 73 -18.56 -2.17 7.61
CA ALA A 73 -19.98 -2.49 7.55
C ALA A 73 -20.49 -3.10 8.87
N GLU A 74 -19.74 -4.03 9.47
CA GLU A 74 -20.06 -4.63 10.78
C GLU A 74 -20.13 -3.62 11.93
N LYS A 75 -19.46 -2.47 11.84
CA LYS A 75 -19.53 -1.43 12.89
C LYS A 75 -20.75 -0.52 12.76
N LEU A 76 -21.38 -0.50 11.59
CA LEU A 76 -22.52 0.36 11.29
C LEU A 76 -23.86 -0.32 11.57
N TRP A 77 -23.87 -1.64 11.79
CA TRP A 77 -25.04 -2.49 12.02
C TRP A 77 -25.01 -3.06 13.44
#